data_AF-A0A2V8TWW1-F1
#
_entry.id   AF-A0A2V8TWW1-F1
#
_cell.length_a   1.000
_cell.length_b   1.000
_cell.length_c   1.000
_cell.angle_alpha   90.00
_cell.angle_beta   90.00
_cell.angle_gamma   90.00
#
_symmetry.space_group_name_H-M   'P 1'
#
loop_
_entity.id
_entity.type
_entity.pdbx_description
1 polymer ?
#
loop_
_entity_poly.entity_id
_entity_poly.type
_entity_poly.pdbx_seq_one_letter_code
_entity_poly.pdbx_strand_id
1 'polypeptide(L)' 'CCYRWHGDNPVTFERFLKHTMEHGHANDRGDNFFSVAYWYQATPYTDFPALPPLEARIPKVRTA' A
#
# COMPACT_ATOMS: atom_id res chain seq x y z
N CYS A 1 0.81 -6.62 -13.06
CA CYS A 1 0.17 -7.06 -11.80
C CYS A 1 1.15 -7.99 -11.11
N CYS A 2 1.56 -7.69 -9.88
CA CYS A 2 2.53 -8.49 -9.11
C CYS A 2 2.01 -8.67 -7.69
N TYR A 3 2.37 -9.80 -7.05
CA TYR A 3 2.05 -10.06 -5.66
C TYR A 3 3.25 -10.73 -4.96
N ARG A 4 3.34 -10.55 -3.65
CA ARG A 4 4.30 -11.24 -2.79
C ARG A 4 3.60 -11.62 -1.49
N TRP A 5 3.73 -12.89 -1.12
CA TRP A 5 3.28 -13.39 0.17
C TRP A 5 4.48 -13.61 1.08
N HIS A 6 4.33 -13.21 2.34
CA HIS A 6 5.30 -13.43 3.41
C HIS A 6 4.78 -14.53 4.36
N GLY A 7 4.46 -15.69 3.80
CA GLY A 7 3.85 -16.80 4.55
C GLY A 7 4.85 -17.54 5.43
N ASP A 8 6.00 -17.87 4.87
CA ASP A 8 7.13 -18.55 5.54
C ASP A 8 8.14 -17.56 6.16
N ASN A 9 8.14 -16.31 5.70
CA ASN A 9 9.03 -15.25 6.17
C ASN A 9 8.29 -13.94 6.54
N PRO A 10 7.44 -13.97 7.58
CA PRO A 10 6.65 -12.81 7.97
C PRO A 10 7.52 -11.62 8.37
N VAL A 11 7.10 -10.42 7.98
CA VAL A 11 7.70 -9.18 8.46
C VAL A 11 7.04 -8.84 9.81
N THR A 12 7.74 -9.10 10.90
CA THR A 12 7.22 -8.92 12.27
C THR A 12 7.45 -7.50 12.79
N PHE A 13 6.61 -7.06 13.74
CA PHE A 13 6.73 -5.77 14.42
C PHE A 13 6.13 -5.84 15.83
N GLU A 14 6.69 -5.08 16.77
CA GLU A 14 6.19 -5.01 18.16
C GLU A 14 5.37 -3.75 18.44
N ARG A 15 5.70 -2.64 17.78
CA ARG A 15 5.10 -1.32 18.07
C ARG A 15 4.48 -0.66 16.85
N PHE A 16 5.16 -0.69 15.72
CA PHE A 16 4.77 0.02 14.51
C PHE A 16 5.41 -0.59 13.27
N LEU A 17 4.68 -0.61 12.15
CA LEU A 17 5.17 -1.02 10.84
C LEU A 17 4.77 0.04 9.81
N LYS A 18 5.74 0.51 9.01
CA LYS A 18 5.50 1.35 7.84
C LYS A 18 6.17 0.71 6.63
N HIS A 19 5.36 0.26 5.69
CA HIS A 19 5.82 -0.26 4.41
C HIS A 19 5.72 0.85 3.36
N THR A 20 6.81 1.09 2.63
CA THR A 20 6.88 2.06 1.53
C THR A 20 7.60 1.43 0.35
N MET A 21 7.30 1.90 -0.85
CA MET A 21 7.96 1.53 -2.09
C MET A 21 8.18 2.79 -2.91
N GLU A 22 9.33 2.91 -3.56
CA GLU A 22 9.57 4.00 -4.49
C GLU A 22 8.75 3.81 -5.76
N HIS A 23 8.26 4.92 -6.32
CA HIS A 23 7.58 4.95 -7.61
C HIS A 23 8.60 5.21 -8.74
N GLY A 24 9.45 4.22 -9.04
CA GLY A 24 10.64 4.43 -9.88
C GLY A 24 11.83 4.97 -9.09
N HIS A 25 12.98 5.13 -9.72
CA HIS A 25 14.19 5.57 -9.02
C HIS A 25 13.97 6.99 -8.48
N ALA A 26 14.16 7.18 -7.17
CA ALA A 26 13.92 8.48 -6.53
C ALA A 26 12.49 9.04 -6.77
N ASN A 27 11.50 8.15 -6.96
CA ASN A 27 10.10 8.51 -7.26
C ASN A 27 9.93 9.32 -8.56
N ASP A 28 10.74 9.04 -9.58
CA ASP A 28 10.75 9.76 -10.86
C ASP A 28 9.56 9.42 -11.79
N ARG A 29 8.74 8.42 -11.46
CA ARG A 29 7.61 8.00 -12.30
C ARG A 29 6.28 8.60 -11.85
N GLY A 30 5.49 9.05 -12.83
CA GLY A 30 4.14 9.60 -12.65
C GLY A 30 3.00 8.58 -12.89
N ASP A 31 3.27 7.28 -12.78
CA ASP A 31 2.27 6.24 -13.01
C ASP A 31 1.22 6.16 -11.89
N ASN A 32 0.12 5.45 -12.14
CA ASN A 32 -0.85 5.12 -11.12
C ASN A 32 -0.46 3.80 -10.43
N PHE A 33 -0.13 3.86 -9.14
CA PHE A 33 0.17 2.69 -8.31
C PHE A 33 -0.99 2.41 -7.34
N PHE A 34 -1.41 1.15 -7.27
CA PHE A 34 -2.44 0.70 -6.34
C PHE A 34 -1.96 -0.59 -5.67
N SER A 35 -2.11 -0.66 -4.35
CA SER A 35 -1.66 -1.79 -3.54
C SER A 35 -2.66 -2.12 -2.45
N VAL A 36 -2.62 -3.37 -2.01
CA VAL A 36 -3.26 -3.84 -0.77
C VAL A 36 -2.19 -4.50 0.08
N ALA A 37 -2.27 -4.31 1.40
CA ALA A 37 -1.44 -5.01 2.36
C ALA A 37 -2.33 -5.89 3.24
N TYR A 38 -1.81 -7.07 3.58
CA TYR A 38 -2.45 -8.00 4.52
C TYR A 38 -1.48 -8.22 5.68
N TRP A 39 -1.98 -8.12 6.90
CA TRP A 39 -1.19 -8.31 8.11
C TRP A 39 -2.05 -8.83 9.25
N TYR A 40 -1.38 -9.33 10.28
CA TYR A 40 -1.97 -9.64 11.57
C TYR A 40 -1.39 -8.70 12.63
N GLN A 41 -2.21 -8.41 13.63
CA GLN A 41 -1.83 -7.67 14.83
C GLN A 41 -2.64 -8.18 16.02
N ALA A 42 -2.17 -7.92 17.23
CA ALA A 42 -2.75 -8.52 18.46
C ALA A 42 -4.23 -8.17 18.67
N THR A 43 -4.63 -6.96 18.31
CA THR A 43 -6.02 -6.48 18.43
C THR A 43 -6.42 -5.71 17.18
N PRO A 44 -7.70 -5.69 16.78
CA PRO A 44 -8.15 -4.84 15.68
C PRO A 44 -7.86 -3.37 15.97
N TYR A 45 -7.26 -2.67 15.01
CA TYR A 45 -7.22 -1.21 15.01
C TYR A 45 -8.35 -0.72 14.12
N THR A 46 -9.14 0.24 14.61
CA THR A 46 -10.34 0.71 13.91
C THR A 46 -10.25 2.15 13.42
N ASP A 47 -9.19 2.87 13.81
CA ASP A 47 -9.00 4.28 13.48
C ASP A 47 -8.12 4.46 12.23
N PHE A 48 -8.40 3.68 11.20
CA PHE A 48 -7.75 3.89 9.90
C PHE A 48 -8.31 5.16 9.25
N PRO A 49 -7.46 5.93 8.55
CA PRO A 49 -7.94 7.00 7.70
C PRO A 49 -9.02 6.48 6.75
N ALA A 50 -10.07 7.28 6.57
CA ALA A 50 -11.09 6.95 5.61
C ALA A 50 -10.45 6.69 4.24
N LEU A 51 -10.94 5.64 3.60
CA LEU A 51 -10.61 5.38 2.22
C LEU A 51 -10.94 6.63 1.37
N PRO A 52 -10.02 7.15 0.51
CA PRO A 52 -10.36 8.11 -0.54
C PRO A 52 -11.72 7.83 -1.20
N PRO A 53 -12.48 8.86 -1.60
CA PRO A 53 -13.78 8.67 -2.24
C PRO A 53 -13.64 7.91 -3.57
N LEU A 54 -14.75 7.33 -4.05
CA LEU A 54 -14.78 6.49 -5.26
C LEU A 54 -14.10 7.17 -6.45
N GLU A 55 -14.39 8.44 -6.67
CA GLU A 55 -13.92 9.26 -7.79
C GLU A 55 -12.39 9.44 -7.78
N ALA A 56 -11.77 9.34 -6.61
CA ALA A 56 -10.32 9.42 -6.43
C ALA A 56 -9.61 8.06 -6.61
N ARG A 57 -10.36 6.95 -6.66
CA ARG A 57 -9.81 5.59 -6.83
C ARG A 57 -9.91 5.04 -8.24
N ILE A 58 -10.62 5.75 -9.12
CA ILE A 58 -10.74 5.36 -10.53
C ILE A 58 -9.43 5.73 -11.24
N PRO A 59 -8.71 4.77 -11.86
CA PRO A 59 -7.49 5.07 -12.60
C PRO A 59 -7.73 6.12 -13.69
N LYS A 60 -6.92 7.18 -13.71
CA LYS A 60 -6.97 8.21 -14.75
C LYS A 60 -5.74 8.08 -15.64
N VAL A 61 -5.95 8.01 -16.95
CA VAL A 61 -4.85 8.13 -17.90
C VAL A 61 -4.36 9.58 -17.84
N ARG A 62 -3.10 9.79 -17.45
CA ARG A 62 -2.46 11.10 -17.53
C ARG A 62 -1.84 11.22 -18.92
N THR A 63 -2.49 11.98 -19.80
CA THR A 63 -1.89 12.41 -21.06
C THR A 63 -0.98 13.62 -20.79
N ALA A 64 0.12 13.71 -21.54
CA ALA A 64 1.05 14.82 -21.49
C ALA A 64 0.39 16.15 -21.88
#